data_AF-A0A653KPF3-F1
#
_entry.id   AF-A0A653KPF3-F1
#
_cell.length_a   1.000
_cell.length_b   1.000
_cell.length_c   1.000
_cell.angle_alpha   90.00
_cell.angle_beta   90.00
_cell.angle_gamma   90.00
#
_symmetry.space_group_name_H-M   'P 1'
#
loop_
_entity.id
_entity.type
_entity.pdbx_description
1 polymer ?
#
loop_
_entity_poly.entity_id
_entity_poly.type
_entity_poly.pdbx_seq_one_letter_code
_entity_poly.pdbx_strand_id
1 'polypeptide(L)' 'MPDPDNQTPEQRIKELEQQLALMSQKAQFFEAVVDVLKNDYGVSIVKKRPGKCSRSGKSRG' A
#
# COMPACT_ATOMS: atom_id res chain seq x y z
N MET A 1 -19.09 -10.72 -32.05
CA MET A 1 -18.10 -10.54 -30.98
C MET A 1 -17.48 -9.17 -31.21
N PRO A 2 -17.68 -8.18 -30.33
CA PRO A 2 -17.13 -6.85 -30.57
C PRO A 2 -15.61 -6.88 -30.34
N ASP A 3 -14.87 -6.41 -31.34
CA ASP A 3 -13.41 -6.38 -31.38
C ASP A 3 -12.83 -5.46 -30.29
N PRO A 4 -11.73 -5.84 -29.61
CA PRO A 4 -11.19 -5.13 -28.44
C PRO A 4 -10.56 -3.76 -28.75
N ASP A 5 -10.43 -3.38 -30.02
CA ASP A 5 -9.83 -2.12 -30.46
C ASP A 5 -10.85 -1.00 -30.75
N ASN A 6 -12.15 -1.24 -30.51
CA ASN A 6 -13.21 -0.24 -30.70
C ASN A 6 -13.85 0.26 -29.38
N GLN A 7 -13.09 0.30 -28.29
CA GLN A 7 -13.48 1.13 -27.15
C GLN A 7 -13.18 2.58 -27.52
N THR A 8 -14.25 3.36 -27.71
CA THR A 8 -14.12 4.80 -27.86
C THR A 8 -13.31 5.37 -26.69
N PRO A 9 -12.44 6.37 -26.93
CA PRO A 9 -11.59 6.94 -25.89
C PRO A 9 -12.40 7.39 -24.66
N GLU A 10 -13.64 7.83 -24.85
CA GLU A 10 -14.56 8.22 -23.77
C GLU A 10 -14.94 7.07 -22.83
N GLN A 11 -15.14 5.85 -23.36
CA GLN A 11 -15.43 4.68 -22.54
C GLN A 11 -14.23 4.31 -21.67
N ARG A 12 -13.02 4.37 -22.25
CA ARG A 12 -11.77 4.11 -21.51
C ARG A 12 -11.54 5.18 -20.44
N ILE A 13 -11.80 6.45 -20.73
CA ILE A 13 -11.70 7.55 -19.74
C ILE A 13 -12.66 7.30 -18.58
N LYS A 14 -13.93 6.96 -18.86
CA LYS A 14 -14.93 6.69 -17.82
C LYS A 14 -14.56 5.51 -16.93
N GLU A 15 -14.03 4.43 -17.51
CA GLU A 15 -13.52 3.28 -16.75
C GLU A 15 -12.35 3.67 -15.85
N LEU A 16 -11.42 4.48 -16.37
CA LEU A 16 -10.27 4.97 -15.59
C LEU A 16 -10.69 5.91 -14.46
N GLU A 17 -11.64 6.82 -14.68
CA GLU A 17 -12.18 7.69 -13.63
C GLU A 17 -12.85 6.89 -12.51
N GLN A 18 -13.59 5.84 -12.87
CA GLN A 18 -14.18 4.94 -11.88
C GLN A 18 -13.11 4.20 -11.08
N GLN A 19 -12.04 3.72 -11.74
CA GLN A 19 -10.91 3.10 -11.05
C GLN A 19 -10.21 4.06 -10.10
N LEU A 20 -10.00 5.32 -10.50
CA LEU A 20 -9.39 6.35 -9.67
C LEU A 20 -10.24 6.65 -8.41
N ALA A 21 -11.55 6.78 -8.57
CA ALA A 21 -12.46 6.99 -7.44
C ALA A 21 -12.41 5.81 -6.45
N LEU A 22 -12.45 4.57 -6.96
CA LEU A 22 -12.35 3.37 -6.14
C LEU A 22 -10.98 3.24 -5.45
N MET A 23 -9.89 3.58 -6.14
CA MET A 23 -8.54 3.56 -5.56
C MET A 23 -8.39 4.62 -4.47
N SER A 24 -8.92 5.82 -4.67
CA SER A 24 -8.90 6.89 -3.68
C SER A 24 -9.65 6.48 -2.41
N GLN A 25 -10.86 5.91 -2.56
CA GLN A 25 -11.64 5.41 -1.43
C GLN A 25 -10.91 4.28 -0.69
N LYS A 26 -10.28 3.35 -1.41
CA LYS A 26 -9.47 2.27 -0.81
C LYS A 26 -8.27 2.84 -0.06
N ALA A 27 -7.57 3.82 -0.62
CA ALA A 27 -6.41 4.43 0.03
C ALA A 27 -6.79 5.09 1.36
N GLN A 28 -7.87 5.88 1.38
CA GLN A 28 -8.41 6.49 2.60
C GLN A 28 -8.81 5.44 3.64
N PHE A 29 -9.43 4.35 3.21
CA PHE A 29 -9.78 3.24 4.09
C PHE A 29 -8.54 2.59 4.72
N PHE A 30 -7.51 2.29 3.93
CA PHE A 30 -6.27 1.71 4.44
C PHE A 30 -5.54 2.64 5.41
N GLU A 31 -5.53 3.94 5.13
CA GLU A 31 -4.96 4.94 6.02
C GLU A 31 -5.66 4.92 7.39
N ALA A 32 -7.00 4.97 7.39
CA ALA A 32 -7.79 4.91 8.62
C ALA A 32 -7.55 3.61 9.41
N VAL A 33 -7.49 2.45 8.74
CA VAL A 33 -7.20 1.17 9.40
C VAL A 33 -5.79 1.17 9.99
N VAL A 34 -4.81 1.70 9.28
CA VAL A 34 -3.43 1.81 9.76
C VAL A 34 -3.36 2.73 10.99
N ASP A 35 -4.09 3.82 11.00
CA ASP A 35 -4.12 4.76 12.13
C ASP A 35 -4.77 4.14 13.37
N VAL A 36 -5.86 3.41 13.22
CA VAL A 36 -6.47 2.61 14.31
C VAL A 36 -5.46 1.59 14.87
N LEU A 37 -4.77 0.85 14.00
CA LEU A 37 -3.77 -0.13 14.43
C LEU A 37 -2.60 0.51 15.20
N LYS A 38 -2.18 1.71 14.81
CA LYS A 38 -1.13 2.46 15.53
C LYS A 38 -1.62 2.99 16.86
N ASN A 39 -2.81 3.61 16.88
CA ASN A 39 -3.31 4.35 18.03
C ASN A 39 -3.89 3.43 19.11
N ASP A 40 -4.70 2.45 18.72
CA ASP A 40 -5.45 1.61 19.67
C ASP A 40 -4.70 0.34 20.06
N TYR A 41 -3.84 -0.16 19.17
CA TYR A 41 -3.11 -1.42 19.37
C TYR A 41 -1.59 -1.27 19.47
N GLY A 42 -1.04 -0.05 19.27
CA GLY A 42 0.40 0.19 19.32
C GLY A 42 1.20 -0.58 18.25
N VAL A 43 0.54 -1.06 17.19
CA VAL A 43 1.18 -1.85 16.13
C VAL A 43 1.96 -0.92 15.22
N SER A 44 3.28 -0.88 15.44
CA SER A 44 4.20 -0.15 14.58
C SER A 44 4.52 -0.96 13.32
N ILE A 45 3.95 -0.58 12.17
CA ILE A 45 4.30 -1.11 10.83
C ILE A 45 5.66 -0.53 10.38
N VAL A 46 6.58 -0.28 11.29
CA VAL A 46 7.97 -0.02 10.92
C VAL A 46 8.52 -1.37 10.48
N LYS A 47 8.71 -1.55 9.16
CA LYS A 47 9.56 -2.63 8.65
C LYS A 47 10.84 -2.59 9.47
N LYS A 48 11.15 -3.68 10.18
CA LYS A 48 12.44 -3.86 10.84
C LYS A 48 13.50 -3.40 9.84
N ARG A 49 14.33 -2.41 10.22
CA ARG A 49 15.45 -2.00 9.38
C ARG A 49 16.18 -3.29 8.98
N PRO A 50 16.51 -3.52 7.70
CA PRO A 50 17.34 -4.65 7.32
C PRO A 50 18.65 -4.50 8.09
N GLY A 51 18.78 -5.26 9.18
CA GLY A 51 19.73 -4.97 10.23
C GLY A 51 21.14 -5.21 9.73
N LYS A 52 22.06 -4.29 10.03
CA LYS A 52 23.46 -4.69 10.18
C LYS A 52 23.52 -5.58 11.42
N CYS A 53 23.83 -6.87 11.27
CA CYS A 53 24.12 -7.77 12.37
C CYS A 53 25.15 -7.11 13.31
N SER A 54 24.78 -6.87 14.57
CA SER A 54 25.74 -6.52 15.60
C SER A 54 26.58 -7.76 15.93
N ARG A 55 27.82 -7.84 15.41
CA ARG A 55 28.82 -8.79 15.88
C ARG A 55 29.19 -8.43 17.33
N SER A 56 28.55 -9.07 18.30
CA SER A 56 29.05 -9.09 19.68
C SER A 56 30.17 -10.12 19.78
N GLY A 57 31.41 -9.67 19.65
CA GLY A 57 32.61 -10.48 19.87
C GLY A 57 33.62 -9.70 20.70
N LYS A 58 33.33 -9.49 21.99
CA LYS A 58 34.36 -9.14 22.97
C LYS A 58 34.69 -10.40 23.76
N SER A 59 35.60 -11.22 23.26
CA SER A 59 36.34 -12.16 24.09
C SER A 59 37.55 -11.41 24.67
N ARG A 60 37.46 -11.06 25.96
CA ARG A 60 38.64 -10.88 26.80
C ARG A 60 38.69 -12.11 27.71
N GLY A 61 39.76 -12.88 27.59
CA GLY A 61 40.14 -14.03 28.40
C GLY A 61 41.59 -14.29 28.11
#